data_AF-A0A453FAQ9-F1
#
_entry.id   AF-A0A453FAQ9-F1
#
_cell.length_a   1.000
_cell.length_b   1.000
_cell.length_c   1.000
_cell.angle_alpha   90.00
_cell.angle_beta   90.00
_cell.angle_gamma   90.00
#
_symmetry.space_group_name_H-M   'P 1'
#
loop_
_entity.id
_entity.type
_entity.pdbx_description
1 polymer ?
#
loop_
_entity_poly.entity_id
_entity_poly.type
_entity_poly.pdbx_seq_one_letter_code
_entity_poly.pdbx_strand_id
1 'polypeptide(L)'
;MLDIIHSPPEGSEELVTMILQTLTEESNPSANLVVAVKHLYETKLKDASILIPLLSSFPKEEVLPIFPRLVDLSPDRFQDALARILQGSAHTGPALTPAEVLIAIHDINPEKDKVPLKKVIDACTACFEQRTVFTQQVLEKALNKLVDNVPIPLLFMRTVIQALDAFPALVDFVMGILSRLVNKQIWKMPKLWVGFLKLAYQTQPRSFDVLLQLPPPQLEVALNKYPNLRPHLSSFVNRQNLHNKLPRHTLNILGFVNEPQQAPMPFAPAALQTADATSSLPGANIM
;
A
#
# COMPACT_ATOMS: atom_id res chain seq x y z
N MET A 1 -37.29 -29.36 10.78
CA MET A 1 -36.57 -28.07 10.96
C MET A 1 -35.53 -27.87 9.86
N LEU A 2 -34.67 -28.85 9.58
CA LEU A 2 -33.80 -28.84 8.39
C LEU A 2 -34.58 -28.62 7.08
N ASP A 3 -35.79 -29.16 6.94
CA ASP A 3 -36.62 -28.96 5.73
C ASP A 3 -36.97 -27.48 5.48
N ILE A 4 -37.17 -26.71 6.55
CA ILE A 4 -37.45 -25.26 6.49
C ILE A 4 -36.20 -24.53 5.99
N ILE A 5 -34.99 -25.00 6.35
CA ILE A 5 -33.72 -24.43 5.89
C ILE A 5 -33.43 -24.85 4.44
N HIS A 6 -33.76 -26.08 4.04
CA HIS A 6 -33.59 -26.57 2.68
C HIS A 6 -34.51 -25.86 1.69
N SER A 7 -35.75 -25.58 2.09
CA SER A 7 -36.70 -24.85 1.26
C SER A 7 -37.52 -23.86 2.08
N PRO A 8 -36.94 -22.70 2.42
CA PRO A 8 -37.67 -21.69 3.18
C PRO A 8 -38.86 -21.16 2.37
N PRO A 9 -40.03 -21.01 2.99
CA PRO A 9 -41.14 -20.26 2.42
C PRO A 9 -40.70 -18.85 2.03
N GLU A 10 -41.32 -18.29 1.00
CA GLU A 10 -41.06 -16.90 0.57
C GLU A 10 -41.36 -15.92 1.72
N GLY A 11 -40.45 -14.99 1.99
CA GLY A 11 -40.59 -14.01 3.09
C GLY A 11 -40.16 -14.51 4.47
N SER A 12 -39.58 -15.71 4.59
CA SER A 12 -39.13 -16.29 5.87
C SER A 12 -37.64 -16.09 6.18
N GLU A 13 -36.94 -15.21 5.46
CA GLU A 13 -35.48 -15.03 5.53
C GLU A 13 -35.00 -14.63 6.93
N GLU A 14 -35.73 -13.75 7.59
CA GLU A 14 -35.41 -13.30 8.95
C GLU A 14 -35.59 -14.43 9.97
N LEU A 15 -36.64 -15.25 9.81
CA LEU A 15 -36.87 -16.42 10.65
C LEU A 15 -35.78 -17.47 10.45
N VAL A 16 -35.36 -17.73 9.20
CA VAL A 16 -34.23 -18.62 8.91
C VAL A 16 -32.97 -18.10 9.59
N THR A 17 -32.70 -16.80 9.51
CA THR A 17 -31.54 -16.17 10.14
C THR A 17 -31.55 -16.35 11.66
N MET A 18 -32.70 -16.13 12.31
CA MET A 18 -32.86 -16.37 13.75
C MET A 18 -32.67 -17.85 14.11
N ILE A 19 -33.28 -18.77 13.37
CA ILE A 19 -33.12 -20.23 13.59
C ILE A 19 -31.63 -20.60 13.51
N LEU A 20 -30.92 -20.11 12.50
CA LEU A 20 -29.49 -20.38 12.33
C LEU A 20 -28.67 -19.84 13.50
N GLN A 21 -28.94 -18.62 13.96
CA GLN A 21 -28.27 -18.05 15.13
C GLN A 21 -28.50 -18.91 16.38
N THR A 22 -29.76 -19.23 16.70
CA THR A 22 -30.12 -20.04 17.87
C THR A 22 -29.48 -21.44 17.82
N LEU A 23 -29.46 -22.09 16.66
CA LEU A 23 -28.89 -23.43 16.51
C LEU A 23 -27.36 -23.47 16.65
N THR A 24 -26.68 -22.33 16.49
CA THR A 24 -25.22 -22.22 16.42
C THR A 24 -24.62 -21.39 17.56
N GLU A 25 -25.44 -20.96 18.50
CA GLU A 25 -25.05 -20.10 19.61
C GLU A 25 -24.18 -20.86 20.63
N GLU A 26 -24.61 -22.07 21.03
CA GLU A 26 -23.94 -22.86 22.08
C GLU A 26 -23.31 -24.17 21.61
N SER A 27 -23.45 -24.52 20.32
CA SER A 27 -22.97 -25.80 19.80
C SER A 27 -22.39 -25.70 18.40
N ASN A 28 -21.43 -26.58 18.10
CA ASN A 28 -20.89 -26.69 16.75
C ASN A 28 -22.00 -27.16 15.79
N PRO A 29 -22.21 -26.48 14.65
CA PRO A 29 -23.23 -26.89 13.70
C PRO A 29 -22.95 -28.29 13.16
N SER A 30 -24.01 -29.09 12.99
CA SER A 30 -23.89 -30.40 12.33
C SER A 30 -23.46 -30.24 10.87
N ALA A 31 -22.75 -31.24 10.33
CA ALA A 31 -22.31 -31.24 8.93
C ALA A 31 -23.49 -31.07 7.94
N ASN A 32 -24.64 -31.69 8.23
CA ASN A 32 -25.85 -31.57 7.42
C ASN A 32 -26.39 -30.14 7.40
N LEU A 33 -26.37 -29.45 8.55
CA LEU A 33 -26.77 -28.04 8.63
C LEU A 33 -25.83 -27.15 7.80
N VAL A 34 -24.52 -27.37 7.91
CA VAL A 34 -23.52 -26.63 7.12
C VAL A 34 -23.77 -26.79 5.62
N VAL A 35 -24.00 -28.02 5.16
CA VAL A 35 -24.31 -28.31 3.75
C VAL A 35 -25.63 -27.64 3.33
N ALA A 36 -26.68 -27.73 4.15
CA ALA A 36 -27.98 -27.15 3.86
C ALA A 36 -27.91 -25.63 3.67
N VAL A 37 -27.19 -24.92 4.56
CA VAL A 37 -27.09 -23.46 4.53
C VAL A 37 -26.18 -22.98 3.40
N LYS A 38 -25.09 -23.70 3.09
CA LYS A 38 -24.28 -23.44 1.89
C LYS A 38 -25.12 -23.54 0.62
N HIS A 39 -25.90 -24.61 0.49
CA HIS A 39 -26.81 -24.77 -0.64
C HIS A 39 -27.85 -23.64 -0.69
N LEU A 40 -28.41 -23.24 0.46
CA LEU A 40 -29.36 -22.13 0.54
C LEU A 40 -28.75 -20.79 0.09
N TYR A 41 -27.52 -20.51 0.52
CA TYR A 41 -26.74 -19.34 0.09
C TYR A 41 -26.52 -19.36 -1.43
N GLU A 42 -26.10 -20.50 -1.96
CA GLU A 42 -25.76 -20.65 -3.38
C GLU A 42 -26.99 -20.60 -4.29
N THR A 43 -28.16 -21.04 -3.85
CA THR A 43 -29.33 -21.23 -4.72
C THR A 43 -30.42 -20.19 -4.55
N LYS A 44 -30.63 -19.64 -3.35
CA LYS A 44 -31.80 -18.78 -3.07
C LYS A 44 -31.42 -17.39 -2.56
N LEU A 45 -30.82 -17.31 -1.36
CA LEU A 45 -30.75 -16.03 -0.63
C LEU A 45 -29.63 -15.11 -1.11
N LYS A 46 -28.47 -15.65 -1.51
CA LYS A 46 -27.26 -14.89 -1.89
C LYS A 46 -26.77 -13.85 -0.87
N ASP A 47 -27.38 -13.77 0.31
CA ASP A 47 -26.93 -12.95 1.43
C ASP A 47 -25.87 -13.72 2.24
N ALA A 48 -24.66 -13.17 2.33
CA ALA A 48 -23.56 -13.79 3.07
C ALA A 48 -23.76 -13.75 4.59
N SER A 49 -24.69 -12.93 5.10
CA SER A 49 -24.98 -12.84 6.54
C SER A 49 -25.43 -14.17 7.14
N ILE A 50 -26.12 -15.01 6.34
CA ILE A 50 -26.61 -16.33 6.78
C ILE A 50 -25.48 -17.33 7.02
N LEU A 51 -24.29 -17.07 6.47
CA LEU A 51 -23.11 -17.92 6.63
C LEU A 51 -22.36 -17.63 7.93
N ILE A 52 -22.49 -16.42 8.48
CA ILE A 52 -21.72 -15.94 9.64
C ILE A 52 -21.72 -16.94 10.80
N PRO A 53 -22.87 -17.49 11.24
CA PRO A 53 -22.90 -18.37 12.40
C PRO A 53 -22.16 -19.70 12.18
N LEU A 54 -21.88 -20.07 10.92
CA LEU A 54 -21.23 -21.31 10.54
C LEU A 54 -19.74 -21.15 10.21
N LEU A 55 -19.23 -19.92 10.09
CA LEU A 55 -17.87 -19.64 9.61
C LEU A 55 -16.77 -20.32 10.43
N SER A 56 -17.00 -20.55 11.73
CA SER A 56 -16.05 -21.28 12.59
C SER A 56 -15.81 -22.73 12.17
N SER A 57 -16.75 -23.30 11.39
CA SER A 57 -16.69 -24.67 10.88
C SER A 57 -16.20 -24.75 9.43
N PHE A 58 -15.94 -23.61 8.79
CA PHE A 58 -15.50 -23.58 7.39
C PHE A 58 -13.98 -23.75 7.32
N PRO A 59 -13.46 -24.62 6.43
CA PRO A 59 -12.05 -24.63 6.11
C PRO A 59 -11.67 -23.36 5.35
N LYS A 60 -10.36 -23.03 5.37
CA LYS A 60 -9.78 -21.86 4.71
C LYS A 60 -10.20 -21.75 3.24
N GLU A 61 -10.18 -22.87 2.52
CA GLU A 61 -10.46 -22.97 1.09
C GLU A 61 -11.89 -22.56 0.75
N GLU A 62 -12.82 -22.66 1.71
CA GLU A 62 -14.21 -22.25 1.56
C GLU A 62 -14.47 -20.82 2.06
N VAL A 63 -13.70 -20.35 3.05
CA VAL A 63 -13.80 -18.96 3.53
C VAL A 63 -13.26 -17.97 2.51
N LEU A 64 -12.14 -18.27 1.87
CA LEU A 64 -11.49 -17.33 0.94
C LEU A 64 -12.38 -16.88 -0.23
N PRO A 65 -13.12 -17.76 -0.93
CA PRO A 65 -14.02 -17.36 -2.01
C PRO A 65 -15.19 -16.47 -1.58
N ILE A 66 -15.70 -16.64 -0.35
CA ILE A 66 -16.81 -15.83 0.19
C ILE A 66 -16.35 -14.55 0.88
N PHE A 67 -15.06 -14.45 1.23
CA PHE A 67 -14.50 -13.35 2.00
C PHE A 67 -14.81 -11.95 1.44
N PRO A 68 -14.74 -11.69 0.10
CA PRO A 68 -15.14 -10.40 -0.45
C PRO A 68 -16.61 -10.04 -0.14
N ARG A 69 -17.51 -11.04 -0.10
CA ARG A 69 -18.93 -10.83 0.24
C ARG A 69 -19.11 -10.50 1.71
N LEU A 70 -18.30 -11.09 2.59
CA LEU A 70 -18.29 -10.74 4.02
C LEU A 70 -17.81 -9.30 4.24
N VAL A 71 -16.79 -8.85 3.52
CA VAL A 71 -16.31 -7.46 3.56
C VAL A 71 -17.36 -6.46 3.06
N ASP A 72 -18.22 -6.87 2.14
CA ASP A 72 -19.28 -6.02 1.59
C ASP A 72 -20.48 -5.83 2.56
N LEU A 73 -20.59 -6.66 3.61
CA LEU A 73 -21.63 -6.53 4.64
C LEU A 73 -21.50 -5.24 5.46
N SER A 74 -22.49 -4.94 6.30
CA SER A 74 -22.40 -3.81 7.25
C SER A 74 -21.20 -4.00 8.20
N PRO A 75 -20.64 -2.91 8.76
CA PRO A 75 -19.50 -3.00 9.66
C PRO A 75 -19.71 -4.01 10.81
N ASP A 76 -20.87 -3.97 11.47
CA ASP A 76 -21.17 -4.89 12.58
C ASP A 76 -21.18 -6.36 12.12
N ARG A 77 -21.78 -6.64 10.96
CA ARG A 77 -21.83 -7.99 10.39
C ARG A 77 -20.45 -8.48 9.95
N PHE A 78 -19.60 -7.59 9.45
CA PHE A 78 -18.22 -7.93 9.14
C PHE A 78 -17.42 -8.25 10.42
N GLN A 79 -17.65 -7.52 11.51
CA GLN A 79 -17.01 -7.81 12.80
C GLN A 79 -17.46 -9.17 13.35
N ASP A 80 -18.76 -9.49 13.27
CA ASP A 80 -19.28 -10.82 13.64
C ASP A 80 -18.62 -11.93 12.80
N ALA A 81 -18.52 -11.72 11.48
CA ALA A 81 -17.88 -12.66 10.57
C ALA A 81 -16.40 -12.85 10.91
N LEU A 82 -15.68 -11.76 11.16
CA LEU A 82 -14.27 -11.77 11.53
C LEU A 82 -14.05 -12.52 12.84
N ALA A 83 -14.88 -12.28 13.85
CA ALA A 83 -14.81 -12.99 15.13
C ALA A 83 -14.98 -14.50 14.93
N ARG A 84 -15.96 -14.95 14.13
CA ARG A 84 -16.20 -16.37 13.87
C ARG A 84 -15.06 -17.03 13.07
N ILE A 85 -14.48 -16.33 12.09
CA ILE A 85 -13.30 -16.79 11.32
C ILE A 85 -12.08 -16.98 12.22
N LEU A 86 -11.84 -16.01 13.13
CA LEU A 86 -10.69 -16.01 14.04
C LEU A 86 -10.86 -16.92 15.25
N GLN A 87 -12.09 -17.22 15.66
CA GLN A 87 -12.37 -18.19 16.71
C GLN A 87 -12.11 -19.61 16.24
N GLY A 88 -12.60 -19.97 15.05
CA GLY A 88 -12.48 -21.32 14.51
C GLY A 88 -13.19 -22.39 15.35
N SER A 89 -12.88 -23.67 15.07
CA SER A 89 -13.37 -24.81 15.86
C SER A 89 -12.28 -25.37 16.77
N ALA A 90 -12.68 -26.06 17.84
CA ALA A 90 -11.75 -26.72 18.75
C ALA A 90 -10.81 -27.75 18.07
N HIS A 91 -11.21 -28.31 16.92
CA HIS A 91 -10.46 -29.36 16.24
C HIS A 91 -9.58 -28.83 15.09
N THR A 92 -9.99 -27.72 14.47
CA THR A 92 -9.35 -27.17 13.25
C THR A 92 -8.64 -25.85 13.48
N GLY A 93 -8.88 -25.19 14.63
CA GLY A 93 -8.41 -23.83 14.85
C GLY A 93 -9.12 -22.81 13.94
N PRO A 94 -8.62 -21.56 13.90
CA PRO A 94 -9.18 -20.49 13.07
C PRO A 94 -9.13 -20.84 11.58
N ALA A 95 -10.19 -20.49 10.85
CA ALA A 95 -10.24 -20.69 9.40
C ALA A 95 -9.21 -19.81 8.68
N LEU A 96 -8.97 -18.61 9.19
CA LEU A 96 -7.89 -17.72 8.77
C LEU A 96 -7.18 -17.19 10.01
N THR A 97 -5.86 -17.19 9.99
CA THR A 97 -5.07 -16.44 10.98
C THR A 97 -5.24 -14.92 10.78
N PRO A 98 -4.99 -14.08 11.80
CA PRO A 98 -5.06 -12.62 11.65
C PRO A 98 -4.22 -12.07 10.48
N ALA A 99 -3.04 -12.66 10.22
CA ALA A 99 -2.22 -12.27 9.09
C ALA A 99 -2.87 -12.61 7.75
N GLU A 100 -3.53 -13.78 7.66
CA GLU A 100 -4.26 -14.20 6.45
C GLU A 100 -5.52 -13.37 6.21
N VAL A 101 -6.19 -12.90 7.27
CA VAL A 101 -7.29 -11.93 7.13
C VAL A 101 -6.81 -10.66 6.46
N LEU A 102 -5.72 -10.06 6.93
CA LEU A 102 -5.15 -8.85 6.31
C LEU A 102 -4.73 -9.10 4.86
N ILE A 103 -4.15 -10.27 4.58
CA ILE A 103 -3.79 -10.65 3.20
C ILE A 103 -5.05 -10.77 2.34
N ALA A 104 -6.09 -11.47 2.82
CA ALA A 104 -7.34 -11.65 2.10
C ALA A 104 -8.04 -10.31 1.81
N ILE A 105 -8.02 -9.36 2.74
CA ILE A 105 -8.54 -7.99 2.51
C ILE A 105 -7.78 -7.31 1.36
N HIS A 106 -6.46 -7.49 1.29
CA HIS A 106 -5.63 -6.89 0.24
C HIS A 106 -5.73 -7.59 -1.13
N ASP A 107 -6.16 -8.84 -1.14
CA ASP A 107 -6.39 -9.62 -2.37
C ASP A 107 -7.74 -9.28 -3.03
N ILE A 108 -8.64 -8.57 -2.33
CA ILE A 108 -9.90 -8.08 -2.90
C ILE A 108 -9.59 -7.07 -4.01
N ASN A 109 -10.07 -7.36 -5.21
CA ASN A 109 -10.10 -6.44 -6.33
C ASN A 109 -11.50 -5.78 -6.37
N PRO A 110 -11.63 -4.48 -6.06
CA PRO A 110 -12.92 -3.81 -5.99
C PRO A 110 -13.79 -3.94 -7.25
N GLU A 111 -13.17 -3.95 -8.44
CA GLU A 111 -13.89 -4.03 -9.72
C GLU A 111 -14.33 -5.47 -10.01
N LYS A 112 -13.41 -6.43 -9.88
CA LYS A 112 -13.68 -7.84 -10.15
C LYS A 112 -14.65 -8.43 -9.13
N ASP A 113 -14.43 -8.16 -7.86
CA ASP A 113 -15.20 -8.72 -6.76
C ASP A 113 -16.46 -7.88 -6.47
N LYS A 114 -16.64 -6.74 -7.14
CA LYS A 114 -17.80 -5.84 -6.96
C LYS A 114 -17.98 -5.41 -5.50
N VAL A 115 -16.87 -5.12 -4.82
CA VAL A 115 -16.86 -4.62 -3.44
C VAL A 115 -16.39 -3.17 -3.47
N PRO A 116 -17.16 -2.20 -2.93
CA PRO A 116 -16.73 -0.81 -2.90
C PRO A 116 -15.37 -0.65 -2.23
N LEU A 117 -14.44 0.11 -2.84
CA LEU A 117 -13.10 0.34 -2.26
C LEU A 117 -13.15 0.84 -0.82
N LYS A 118 -14.16 1.65 -0.48
CA LYS A 118 -14.39 2.13 0.88
C LYS A 118 -14.59 0.98 1.88
N LYS A 119 -15.38 -0.05 1.54
CA LYS A 119 -15.58 -1.24 2.39
C LYS A 119 -14.29 -1.99 2.65
N VAL A 120 -13.44 -2.13 1.64
CA VAL A 120 -12.11 -2.76 1.78
C VAL A 120 -11.22 -1.95 2.73
N ILE A 121 -11.26 -0.61 2.62
CA ILE A 121 -10.54 0.30 3.52
C ILE A 121 -11.06 0.19 4.96
N ASP A 122 -12.38 0.16 5.13
CA ASP A 122 -13.03 0.09 6.44
C ASP A 122 -12.73 -1.26 7.11
N ALA A 123 -12.78 -2.37 6.38
CA ALA A 123 -12.40 -3.70 6.86
C ALA A 123 -10.92 -3.78 7.30
N CYS A 124 -10.02 -3.16 6.53
CA CYS A 124 -8.62 -3.06 6.91
C CYS A 124 -8.48 -2.24 8.22
N THR A 125 -9.20 -1.12 8.33
CA THR A 125 -9.18 -0.26 9.53
C THR A 125 -9.71 -0.98 10.77
N ALA A 126 -10.81 -1.72 10.64
CA ALA A 126 -11.36 -2.58 11.69
C ALA A 126 -10.34 -3.57 12.27
N CYS A 127 -9.44 -4.12 11.42
CA CYS A 127 -8.37 -5.00 11.91
C CYS A 127 -7.38 -4.24 12.81
N PHE A 128 -7.01 -3.01 12.48
CA PHE A 128 -6.09 -2.19 13.29
C PHE A 128 -6.70 -1.71 14.61
N GLU A 129 -8.02 -1.68 14.73
CA GLU A 129 -8.72 -1.35 15.98
C GLU A 129 -8.63 -2.49 17.00
N GLN A 130 -8.47 -3.74 16.55
CA GLN A 130 -8.32 -4.93 17.40
C GLN A 130 -6.85 -5.24 17.71
N ARG A 131 -6.14 -4.33 18.39
CA ARG A 131 -4.68 -4.40 18.62
C ARG A 131 -4.17 -5.63 19.39
N THR A 132 -5.02 -6.28 20.16
CA THR A 132 -4.69 -7.54 20.87
C THR A 132 -4.66 -8.73 19.92
N VAL A 133 -5.39 -8.67 18.81
CA VAL A 133 -5.47 -9.70 17.78
C VAL A 133 -4.46 -9.41 16.66
N PHE A 134 -4.45 -8.18 16.15
CA PHE A 134 -3.56 -7.72 15.08
C PHE A 134 -2.33 -7.04 15.67
N THR A 135 -1.50 -7.86 16.31
CA THR A 135 -0.27 -7.42 16.97
C THR A 135 0.81 -7.01 15.97
N GLN A 136 1.89 -6.40 16.48
CA GLN A 136 3.07 -6.07 15.69
C GLN A 136 3.58 -7.25 14.83
N GLN A 137 3.71 -8.44 15.42
CA GLN A 137 4.20 -9.63 14.72
C GLN A 137 3.27 -10.10 13.59
N VAL A 138 1.96 -9.98 13.81
CA VAL A 138 0.94 -10.29 12.79
C VAL A 138 1.08 -9.35 11.61
N LEU A 139 1.22 -8.05 11.88
CA LEU A 139 1.40 -7.04 10.84
C LEU A 139 2.70 -7.23 10.06
N GLU A 140 3.82 -7.50 10.74
CA GLU A 140 5.09 -7.84 10.09
C GLU A 140 4.93 -9.02 9.13
N LYS A 141 4.30 -10.10 9.59
CA LYS A 141 4.05 -11.31 8.77
C LYS A 141 3.21 -10.98 7.53
N ALA A 142 2.11 -10.25 7.70
CA ALA A 142 1.23 -9.86 6.59
C ALA A 142 1.95 -8.94 5.59
N LEU A 143 2.59 -7.87 6.07
CA LEU A 143 3.29 -6.89 5.24
C LEU A 143 4.47 -7.51 4.48
N ASN A 144 5.22 -8.41 5.12
CA ASN A 144 6.33 -9.12 4.50
C ASN A 144 5.86 -10.02 3.35
N LYS A 145 4.68 -10.63 3.47
CA LYS A 145 4.07 -11.40 2.38
C LYS A 145 3.54 -10.50 1.26
N LEU A 146 2.85 -9.41 1.60
CA LEU A 146 2.17 -8.54 0.64
C LEU A 146 3.13 -7.76 -0.26
N VAL A 147 4.30 -7.35 0.25
CA VAL A 147 5.30 -6.64 -0.56
C VAL A 147 5.88 -7.51 -1.69
N ASP A 148 5.84 -8.85 -1.56
CA ASP A 148 6.32 -9.77 -2.58
C ASP A 148 5.34 -10.00 -3.72
N ASN A 149 4.06 -9.67 -3.53
CA ASN A 149 3.03 -9.84 -4.55
C ASN A 149 3.36 -9.06 -5.84
N VAL A 150 2.87 -9.61 -6.96
CA VAL A 150 2.98 -9.03 -8.29
C VAL A 150 1.59 -9.12 -8.94
N PRO A 151 0.88 -7.99 -9.15
CA PRO A 151 1.23 -6.63 -8.72
C PRO A 151 1.18 -6.43 -7.20
N ILE A 152 1.81 -5.37 -6.69
CA ILE A 152 1.69 -4.98 -5.27
C ILE A 152 0.24 -4.52 -5.01
N PRO A 153 -0.40 -4.95 -3.90
CA PRO A 153 -1.79 -4.60 -3.59
C PRO A 153 -2.02 -3.10 -3.52
N LEU A 154 -3.18 -2.66 -4.01
CA LEU A 154 -3.52 -1.24 -4.13
C LEU A 154 -3.44 -0.46 -2.80
N LEU A 155 -3.87 -1.08 -1.70
CA LEU A 155 -3.90 -0.47 -0.37
C LEU A 155 -2.61 -0.66 0.43
N PHE A 156 -1.60 -1.34 -0.14
CA PHE A 156 -0.40 -1.75 0.59
C PHE A 156 0.28 -0.61 1.35
N MET A 157 0.56 0.52 0.69
CA MET A 157 1.22 1.65 1.35
C MET A 157 0.37 2.29 2.46
N ARG A 158 -0.96 2.25 2.36
CA ARG A 158 -1.84 2.72 3.44
C ARG A 158 -1.65 1.85 4.68
N THR A 159 -1.60 0.53 4.50
CA THR A 159 -1.42 -0.43 5.58
C THR A 159 -0.03 -0.35 6.19
N VAL A 160 1.02 -0.12 5.40
CA VAL A 160 2.38 0.13 5.93
C VAL A 160 2.39 1.37 6.83
N ILE A 161 1.73 2.47 6.42
CA ILE A 161 1.63 3.69 7.22
C ILE A 161 0.85 3.43 8.51
N GLN A 162 -0.33 2.79 8.43
CA GLN A 162 -1.15 2.46 9.61
C GLN A 162 -0.42 1.54 10.59
N ALA A 163 0.37 0.58 10.09
CA ALA A 163 1.18 -0.30 10.93
C ALA A 163 2.26 0.47 11.69
N LEU A 164 2.96 1.40 11.04
CA LEU A 164 3.96 2.21 11.71
C LEU A 164 3.34 3.16 12.75
N ASP A 165 2.19 3.77 12.42
CA ASP A 165 1.46 4.65 13.34
C ASP A 165 0.98 3.88 14.59
N ALA A 166 0.53 2.63 14.42
CA ALA A 166 0.10 1.77 15.52
C ALA A 166 1.28 1.21 16.34
N PHE A 167 2.39 0.87 15.68
CA PHE A 167 3.55 0.24 16.28
C PHE A 167 4.86 0.89 15.80
N PRO A 168 5.29 2.01 16.43
CA PRO A 168 6.49 2.75 16.01
C PRO A 168 7.79 1.94 16.02
N ALA A 169 7.85 0.86 16.80
CA ALA A 169 8.98 -0.08 16.82
C ALA A 169 9.23 -0.77 15.45
N LEU A 170 8.27 -0.71 14.53
CA LEU A 170 8.39 -1.25 13.18
C LEU A 170 9.27 -0.42 12.23
N VAL A 171 9.79 0.74 12.65
CA VAL A 171 10.45 1.68 11.74
C VAL A 171 11.57 1.04 10.89
N ASP A 172 12.44 0.22 11.49
CA ASP A 172 13.55 -0.41 10.76
C ASP A 172 13.05 -1.51 9.80
N PHE A 173 12.05 -2.30 10.21
CA PHE A 173 11.36 -3.24 9.33
C PHE A 173 10.72 -2.53 8.14
N VAL A 174 10.04 -1.41 8.39
CA VAL A 174 9.39 -0.58 7.36
C VAL A 174 10.43 0.00 6.39
N MET A 175 11.61 0.42 6.85
CA MET A 175 12.67 0.86 5.95
C MET A 175 13.10 -0.27 5.00
N GLY A 176 13.19 -1.51 5.51
CA GLY A 176 13.43 -2.71 4.68
C GLY A 176 12.33 -2.94 3.63
N ILE A 177 11.07 -2.73 3.98
CA ILE A 177 9.95 -2.76 3.04
C ILE A 177 10.11 -1.68 1.96
N LEU A 178 10.39 -0.43 2.34
CA LEU A 178 10.55 0.67 1.39
C LEU A 178 11.71 0.42 0.41
N SER A 179 12.85 -0.09 0.89
CA SER A 179 13.95 -0.50 0.01
C SER A 179 13.54 -1.56 -1.02
N ARG A 180 12.74 -2.55 -0.64
CA ARG A 180 12.21 -3.55 -1.58
C ARG A 180 11.28 -2.93 -2.62
N LEU A 181 10.48 -1.93 -2.23
CA LEU A 181 9.60 -1.19 -3.14
C LEU A 181 10.39 -0.35 -4.17
N VAL A 182 11.56 0.19 -3.79
CA VAL A 182 12.47 0.85 -4.74
C VAL A 182 12.92 -0.15 -5.81
N ASN A 183 13.33 -1.35 -5.42
CA ASN A 183 13.72 -2.42 -6.37
C ASN A 183 12.56 -2.85 -7.28
N LYS A 184 11.32 -2.81 -6.77
CA LYS A 184 10.09 -3.07 -7.54
C LYS A 184 9.61 -1.86 -8.35
N GLN A 185 10.39 -0.78 -8.42
CA GLN A 185 10.09 0.42 -9.21
C GLN A 185 8.73 1.06 -8.85
N ILE A 186 8.48 1.22 -7.55
CA ILE A 186 7.21 1.74 -7.01
C ILE A 186 6.71 3.05 -7.66
N TRP A 187 7.61 3.87 -8.22
CA TRP A 187 7.26 5.07 -8.97
C TRP A 187 6.40 4.81 -10.23
N LYS A 188 6.38 3.58 -10.75
CA LYS A 188 5.48 3.16 -11.83
C LYS A 188 4.04 2.90 -11.36
N MET A 189 3.79 2.96 -10.06
CA MET A 189 2.49 2.69 -9.43
C MET A 189 2.01 3.96 -8.70
N PRO A 190 1.33 4.91 -9.39
CA PRO A 190 1.11 6.26 -8.88
C PRO A 190 0.45 6.32 -7.49
N LYS A 191 -0.54 5.46 -7.24
CA LYS A 191 -1.25 5.41 -5.95
C LYS A 191 -0.34 4.96 -4.80
N LEU A 192 0.55 3.99 -5.03
CA LEU A 192 1.53 3.54 -4.04
C LEU A 192 2.68 4.54 -3.90
N TRP A 193 3.12 5.15 -4.99
CA TRP A 193 4.19 6.16 -4.98
C TRP A 193 3.89 7.35 -4.07
N VAL A 194 2.64 7.83 -4.06
CA VAL A 194 2.22 8.89 -3.15
C VAL A 194 2.39 8.49 -1.68
N GLY A 195 1.98 7.26 -1.34
CA GLY A 195 2.15 6.73 0.02
C GLY A 195 3.62 6.53 0.40
N PHE A 196 4.44 6.03 -0.53
CA PHE A 196 5.89 5.85 -0.34
C PHE A 196 6.55 7.16 0.04
N LEU A 197 6.33 8.22 -0.76
CA LEU A 197 6.95 9.53 -0.50
C LEU A 197 6.46 10.16 0.80
N LYS A 198 5.16 10.02 1.12
CA LYS A 198 4.60 10.49 2.39
C LYS A 198 5.32 9.82 3.57
N LEU A 199 5.45 8.50 3.53
CA LEU A 199 6.06 7.75 4.62
C LEU A 199 7.56 8.04 4.74
N ALA A 200 8.28 8.11 3.62
CA ALA A 200 9.69 8.50 3.60
C ALA A 200 9.89 9.90 4.19
N TYR A 201 9.02 10.86 3.88
CA TYR A 201 9.08 12.20 4.47
C TYR A 201 8.81 12.18 5.99
N GLN A 202 7.87 11.38 6.47
CA GLN A 202 7.52 11.33 7.90
C GLN A 202 8.57 10.63 8.77
N THR A 203 9.37 9.74 8.19
CA THR A 203 10.31 8.87 8.93
C THR A 203 11.76 9.36 8.86
N GLN A 204 11.98 10.62 8.50
CA GLN A 204 13.31 11.21 8.52
C GLN A 204 13.91 11.18 9.94
N PRO A 205 15.22 10.93 10.10
CA PRO A 205 16.22 10.70 9.05
C PRO A 205 16.32 9.24 8.58
N ARG A 206 15.56 8.30 9.17
CA ARG A 206 15.67 6.85 8.90
C ARG A 206 15.45 6.49 7.44
N SER A 207 14.64 7.27 6.72
CA SER A 207 14.34 7.07 5.31
C SER A 207 15.42 7.54 4.33
N PHE A 208 16.49 8.22 4.78
CA PHE A 208 17.46 8.82 3.87
C PHE A 208 18.21 7.79 3.04
N ASP A 209 18.63 6.67 3.63
CA ASP A 209 19.28 5.59 2.88
C ASP A 209 18.36 5.00 1.82
N VAL A 210 17.05 4.93 2.08
CA VAL A 210 16.04 4.47 1.11
C VAL A 210 15.88 5.49 -0.03
N LEU A 211 15.80 6.79 0.30
CA LEU A 211 15.67 7.85 -0.70
C LEU A 211 16.89 7.90 -1.63
N LEU A 212 18.09 7.67 -1.10
CA LEU A 212 19.33 7.63 -1.88
C LEU A 212 19.45 6.39 -2.80
N GLN A 213 18.59 5.36 -2.62
CA GLN A 213 18.50 4.22 -3.53
C GLN A 213 17.64 4.52 -4.77
N LEU A 214 16.85 5.60 -4.76
CA LEU A 214 16.04 5.98 -5.92
C LEU A 214 16.95 6.33 -7.10
N PRO A 215 16.56 5.95 -8.33
CA PRO A 215 17.27 6.44 -9.50
C PRO A 215 17.14 7.97 -9.57
N PRO A 216 18.13 8.67 -10.18
CA PRO A 216 18.23 10.11 -10.01
C PRO A 216 17.00 10.93 -10.47
N PRO A 217 16.34 10.61 -11.60
CA PRO A 217 15.09 11.31 -11.98
C PRO A 217 13.99 11.19 -10.92
N GLN A 218 13.87 10.03 -10.28
CA GLN A 218 12.86 9.77 -9.25
C GLN A 218 13.19 10.45 -7.94
N LEU A 219 14.48 10.53 -7.59
CA LEU A 219 14.94 11.32 -6.45
C LEU A 219 14.62 12.80 -6.67
N GLU A 220 14.89 13.35 -7.85
CA GLU A 220 14.57 14.74 -8.16
C GLU A 220 13.07 15.03 -8.03
N VAL A 221 12.21 14.15 -8.56
CA VAL A 221 10.75 14.24 -8.38
C VAL A 221 10.36 14.22 -6.88
N ALA A 222 10.98 13.36 -6.09
CA ALA A 222 10.74 13.29 -4.65
C ALA A 222 11.10 14.60 -3.94
N LEU A 223 12.27 15.18 -4.27
CA LEU A 223 12.74 16.45 -3.71
C LEU A 223 11.90 17.64 -4.16
N ASN A 224 11.39 17.62 -5.40
CA ASN A 224 10.50 18.69 -5.87
C ASN A 224 9.14 18.64 -5.17
N LYS A 225 8.64 17.44 -4.86
CA LYS A 225 7.40 17.27 -4.09
C LYS A 225 7.57 17.64 -2.61
N TYR A 226 8.74 17.38 -2.03
CA TYR A 226 9.07 17.73 -0.64
C TYR A 226 10.39 18.51 -0.58
N PRO A 227 10.39 19.82 -0.89
CA PRO A 227 11.60 20.64 -1.02
C PRO A 227 12.50 20.61 0.23
N ASN A 228 11.90 20.50 1.41
CA ASN A 228 12.63 20.42 2.68
C ASN A 228 13.52 19.17 2.79
N LEU A 229 13.30 18.12 2.00
CA LEU A 229 14.16 16.92 2.02
C LEU A 229 15.59 17.22 1.56
N ARG A 230 15.77 18.12 0.59
CA ARG A 230 17.07 18.37 -0.04
C ARG A 230 18.14 18.80 0.98
N PRO A 231 17.95 19.87 1.78
CA PRO A 231 18.98 20.29 2.74
C PRO A 231 19.26 19.22 3.82
N HIS A 232 18.25 18.44 4.22
CA HIS A 232 18.44 17.38 5.21
C HIS A 232 19.22 16.19 4.65
N LEU A 233 18.91 15.77 3.41
CA LEU A 233 19.66 14.72 2.70
C LEU A 233 21.11 15.14 2.41
N SER A 234 21.33 16.37 1.95
CA SER A 234 22.70 16.89 1.74
C SER A 234 23.48 16.90 3.07
N SER A 235 22.85 17.34 4.15
CA SER A 235 23.46 17.30 5.49
C SER A 235 23.81 15.88 5.93
N PHE A 236 22.94 14.89 5.63
CA PHE A 236 23.18 13.48 5.93
C PHE A 236 24.36 12.91 5.12
N VAL A 237 24.40 13.18 3.81
CA VAL A 237 25.49 12.74 2.91
C VAL A 237 26.85 13.28 3.38
N ASN A 238 26.91 14.55 3.78
CA ASN A 238 28.11 15.16 4.36
C ASN A 238 28.54 14.44 5.64
N ARG A 239 27.63 14.27 6.60
CA ARG A 239 27.94 13.63 7.90
C ARG A 239 28.43 12.19 7.75
N GLN A 240 27.87 11.45 6.79
CA GLN A 240 28.21 10.05 6.53
C GLN A 240 29.36 9.88 5.54
N ASN A 241 29.95 10.97 5.03
CA ASN A 241 31.01 10.97 4.01
C ASN A 241 30.66 10.13 2.76
N LEU A 242 29.42 10.24 2.27
CA LEU A 242 28.92 9.39 1.17
C LEU A 242 29.24 9.92 -0.24
N HIS A 243 29.95 11.04 -0.36
CA HIS A 243 30.26 11.67 -1.66
C HIS A 243 30.88 10.71 -2.67
N ASN A 244 31.78 9.83 -2.24
CA ASN A 244 32.48 8.90 -3.12
C ASN A 244 31.64 7.66 -3.50
N LYS A 245 30.50 7.43 -2.85
CA LYS A 245 29.62 6.28 -3.08
C LYS A 245 28.42 6.62 -3.96
N LEU A 246 28.07 7.89 -4.07
CA LEU A 246 26.90 8.35 -4.81
C LEU A 246 27.25 8.71 -6.27
N PRO A 247 26.36 8.42 -7.23
CA PRO A 247 26.53 8.88 -8.61
C PRO A 247 26.64 10.41 -8.70
N ARG A 248 27.45 10.92 -9.64
CA ARG A 248 27.63 12.37 -9.87
C ARG A 248 26.31 13.12 -10.06
N HIS A 249 25.36 12.52 -10.77
CA HIS A 249 24.06 13.14 -11.00
C HIS A 249 23.24 13.28 -9.70
N THR A 250 23.29 12.28 -8.81
CA THR A 250 22.70 12.37 -7.47
C THR A 250 23.34 13.49 -6.66
N LEU A 251 24.66 13.63 -6.71
CA LEU A 251 25.37 14.73 -6.04
C LEU A 251 24.96 16.11 -6.59
N ASN A 252 24.76 16.22 -7.91
CA ASN A 252 24.27 17.45 -8.54
C ASN A 252 22.86 17.81 -8.06
N ILE A 253 21.92 16.84 -8.06
CA ILE A 253 20.55 17.04 -7.54
C ILE A 253 20.55 17.53 -6.08
N LEU A 254 21.50 17.07 -5.27
CA LEU A 254 21.68 17.46 -3.87
C LEU A 254 22.45 18.78 -3.68
N GLY A 255 22.89 19.42 -4.77
CA GLY A 255 23.56 20.72 -4.76
C GLY A 255 25.06 20.66 -4.41
N PHE A 256 25.72 19.51 -4.58
CA PHE A 256 27.16 19.38 -4.29
C PHE A 256 28.08 19.75 -5.46
N VAL A 257 27.54 19.81 -6.68
CA VAL A 257 28.34 20.13 -7.87
C VAL A 257 27.97 21.55 -8.31
N ASN A 258 28.81 22.53 -7.94
CA ASN A 258 28.82 23.81 -8.65
C ASN A 258 29.41 23.57 -10.05
N GLU A 259 28.85 24.23 -11.07
CA GLU A 259 29.51 24.39 -12.37
C GLU A 259 30.97 24.81 -12.16
N PRO A 260 31.93 24.40 -13.03
CA PRO A 260 33.27 24.95 -12.96
C PRO A 260 33.15 26.48 -13.04
N GLN A 261 33.55 27.16 -11.97
CA GLN A 261 33.72 28.61 -11.96
C GLN A 261 34.51 28.96 -13.21
N GLN A 262 33.92 29.76 -14.10
CA GLN A 262 34.66 30.37 -15.20
C GLN A 262 35.89 31.05 -14.60
N ALA A 263 37.07 30.53 -14.94
CA ALA A 263 38.32 31.14 -14.56
C ALA A 263 38.29 32.61 -15.01
N PRO A 264 38.71 33.57 -14.16
CA PRO A 264 38.74 34.96 -14.56
C PRO A 264 39.61 35.10 -15.81
N MET A 265 39.01 35.59 -16.90
CA MET A 265 39.69 35.92 -18.14
C MET A 265 40.88 36.85 -17.82
N PRO A 266 42.11 36.54 -18.28
CA PRO A 266 43.21 37.48 -18.15
C PRO A 266 42.89 38.72 -18.99
N PHE A 267 42.87 39.90 -18.35
CA PHE A 267 42.84 41.18 -19.04
C PHE A 267 44.09 41.30 -19.93
N ALA A 268 43.88 41.36 -21.25
CA ALA A 268 44.92 41.78 -22.19
C ALA A 268 44.83 43.31 -22.39
N PRO A 269 45.92 44.08 -22.28
CA PRO A 269 45.90 45.51 -22.58
C PRO A 269 45.76 45.74 -24.09
N ALA A 270 44.89 46.67 -24.49
CA ALA A 270 44.73 47.08 -25.87
C ALA A 270 45.99 47.81 -26.37
N ALA A 271 46.65 47.23 -27.38
CA ALA A 271 47.70 47.91 -28.13
C ALA A 271 47.07 48.91 -29.12
N LEU A 272 47.55 50.16 -29.07
CA LEU A 272 47.25 51.18 -30.07
C LEU A 272 47.70 50.71 -31.46
N GLN A 273 46.82 50.79 -32.46
CA GLN A 273 47.20 50.82 -33.86
C GLN A 273 46.55 52.03 -34.53
N THR A 274 47.42 53.00 -34.85
CA THR A 274 47.21 54.08 -35.81
C THR A 274 47.39 53.53 -37.23
N ALA A 275 46.49 53.85 -38.16
CA ALA A 275 46.83 53.93 -39.58
C ALA A 275 45.82 54.79 -40.35
N ASP A 276 46.37 55.78 -41.04
CA ASP A 276 45.75 56.77 -41.90
C ASP A 276 45.26 56.22 -43.25
N ALA A 277 44.24 56.92 -43.77
CA ALA A 277 43.93 57.30 -45.16
C ALA A 277 44.17 56.32 -46.33
N THR A 278 43.10 56.07 -47.11
CA THR A 278 42.87 56.70 -48.43
C THR A 278 41.62 56.11 -49.10
N SER A 279 40.61 56.94 -49.37
CA SER A 279 39.44 56.57 -50.18
C SER A 279 39.41 57.43 -51.45
N SER A 280 39.55 56.78 -52.60
CA SER A 280 39.37 57.38 -53.93
C SER A 280 38.03 56.95 -54.51
N LEU A 281 37.30 57.93 -55.06
CA LEU A 281 35.97 57.87 -55.68
C LEU A 281 35.88 56.92 -56.88
N PRO A 282 34.64 56.58 -57.31
CA PRO A 282 34.33 56.73 -58.72
C PRO A 282 33.01 57.49 -58.96
N GLY A 283 33.04 58.39 -59.95
CA GLY A 283 31.87 59.12 -60.44
C GLY A 283 31.21 58.46 -61.66
N ALA A 284 29.88 58.54 -61.66
CA ALA A 284 28.91 58.73 -62.76
C ALA A 284 28.95 57.83 -64.02
N ASN A 285 27.81 57.22 -64.39
CA ASN A 285 26.88 57.82 -65.38
C ASN A 285 25.63 56.97 -65.73
N ILE A 286 24.51 57.70 -65.99
CA ILE A 286 23.38 57.44 -66.93
C ILE A 286 22.41 56.29 -66.54
N MET A 287 21.08 56.48 -66.38
CA MET A 287 20.09 57.32 -67.09
C MET A 287 18.93 57.69 -66.16
#